data_AF-A0A7S0FDG2-F1
#
_entry.id   AF-A0A7S0FDG2-F1
#
_cell.length_a   1.000
_cell.length_b   1.000
_cell.length_c   1.000
_cell.angle_alpha   90.00
_cell.angle_beta   90.00
_cell.angle_gamma   90.00
#
_symmetry.space_group_name_H-M   'P 1'
#
loop_
_entity.id
_entity.type
_entity.pdbx_description
1 polymer ?
#
loop_
_entity_poly.entity_id
_entity_poly.type
_entity_poly.pdbx_seq_one_letter_code
_entity_poly.pdbx_strand_id
1 'polypeptide(L)'
;WEAAGGRQVLHSSVPGTLAALAELGLGRPFAAARDKVSLVSQLTEELRAARAQADVVAFDVEWPPDRTGAAPNKAALLQLAFRPSEVPGAVFVIDVQAWDEELEEFTRELLASNLPKLVFGPGDAERLQMRLCSSVDLQEGGLSLATQARKAGLLMQKPKQLQAADWSQRPLRDEQLVYAATDALALLELPG
;
A
#
# COMPACT_ATOMS: atom_id res chain seq x y z
N TRP A 1 9.49 -2.57 -23.62
CA TRP A 1 10.63 -3.33 -24.15
C TRP A 1 11.51 -3.69 -22.98
N GLU A 2 11.60 -4.97 -22.61
CA GLU A 2 12.62 -5.45 -21.68
C GLU A 2 13.20 -6.73 -22.27
N ALA A 3 14.50 -6.72 -22.52
CA ALA A 3 15.24 -7.88 -22.99
C ALA A 3 15.60 -8.72 -21.76
N ALA A 4 14.87 -9.80 -21.53
CA ALA A 4 15.27 -10.84 -20.59
C ALA A 4 15.66 -12.09 -21.39
N GLY A 5 16.93 -12.51 -21.28
CA GLY A 5 17.40 -13.79 -21.83
C GLY A 5 17.33 -13.95 -23.36
N GLY A 6 17.27 -12.85 -24.14
CA GLY A 6 17.26 -12.90 -25.60
C GLY A 6 15.93 -13.33 -26.23
N ARG A 7 14.83 -13.41 -25.47
CA ARG A 7 13.48 -13.68 -26.00
C ARG A 7 12.60 -12.44 -25.87
N GLN A 8 11.97 -12.04 -26.97
CA GLN A 8 10.99 -10.96 -26.98
C GLN A 8 9.67 -11.43 -26.39
N VAL A 9 9.28 -10.86 -25.25
CA VAL A 9 7.96 -11.05 -24.66
C VAL A 9 7.06 -9.91 -25.18
N LEU A 10 6.18 -10.24 -26.13
CA LEU A 10 5.31 -9.26 -26.80
C LEU A 10 3.86 -9.58 -26.43
N HIS A 11 3.38 -9.01 -25.33
CA HIS A 11 1.97 -9.03 -24.98
C HIS A 11 1.37 -7.63 -25.16
N SER A 12 0.17 -7.58 -25.73
CA SER A 12 -0.58 -6.34 -25.98
C SER A 12 -1.16 -5.71 -24.71
N SER A 13 -1.02 -6.37 -23.55
CA SER A 13 -1.56 -5.92 -22.27
C SER A 13 -0.55 -6.07 -21.12
N VAL A 14 -0.68 -5.20 -20.11
CA VAL A 14 0.12 -5.26 -18.88
C VAL A 14 -0.09 -6.61 -18.15
N PRO A 15 -1.34 -7.12 -17.97
CA PRO A 15 -1.53 -8.44 -17.37
C PRO A 15 -0.84 -9.57 -18.14
N GLY A 16 -0.91 -9.56 -19.47
CA GLY A 16 -0.23 -10.56 -20.30
C GLY A 16 1.30 -10.52 -20.14
N THR A 17 1.86 -9.30 -20.00
CA THR A 17 3.29 -9.12 -19.76
C THR A 17 3.70 -9.69 -18.40
N LEU A 18 2.94 -9.40 -17.35
CA LEU A 18 3.24 -9.90 -16.00
C LEU A 18 3.10 -11.42 -15.91
N ALA A 19 2.09 -12.01 -16.56
CA ALA A 19 1.93 -13.46 -16.63
C ALA A 19 3.14 -14.14 -17.28
N ALA A 20 3.59 -13.63 -18.43
CA ALA A 20 4.76 -14.16 -19.11
C ALA A 20 6.06 -14.01 -18.29
N LEU A 21 6.24 -12.90 -17.58
CA LEU A 21 7.38 -12.73 -16.67
C LEU A 21 7.37 -13.79 -15.56
N ALA A 22 6.19 -14.11 -15.01
CA ALA A 22 6.05 -15.16 -14.02
C ALA A 22 6.36 -16.55 -14.61
N GLU A 23 5.83 -16.87 -15.79
CA GLU A 23 6.08 -18.15 -16.49
C GLU A 23 7.56 -18.35 -16.84
N LEU A 24 8.28 -17.26 -17.13
CA LEU A 24 9.72 -17.27 -17.40
C LEU A 24 10.58 -17.29 -16.13
N GLY A 25 9.97 -17.27 -14.93
CA GLY A 25 10.68 -17.24 -13.66
C GLY A 25 11.42 -15.92 -13.38
N LEU A 26 11.03 -14.83 -14.06
CA LEU A 26 11.64 -13.51 -13.93
C LEU A 26 10.99 -12.65 -12.83
N GLY A 27 10.09 -13.25 -12.06
CA GLY A 27 9.40 -12.65 -10.92
C GLY A 27 8.27 -13.54 -10.45
N ARG A 28 7.62 -13.17 -9.36
CA ARG A 28 6.43 -13.83 -8.82
C ARG A 28 5.24 -12.87 -8.81
N PRO A 29 4.01 -13.33 -9.11
CA PRO A 29 2.81 -12.55 -8.85
C PRO A 29 2.80 -12.07 -7.39
N PHE A 30 2.47 -10.79 -7.20
CA PHE A 30 2.43 -10.20 -5.87
C PHE A 30 1.14 -9.41 -5.67
N ALA A 31 0.37 -9.85 -4.68
CA ALA A 31 -0.85 -9.21 -4.22
C ALA A 31 -1.11 -9.62 -2.77
N ALA A 32 -1.72 -8.73 -1.98
CA ALA A 32 -2.25 -9.10 -0.68
C ALA A 32 -3.36 -10.16 -0.85
N ALA A 33 -3.35 -11.18 0.01
CA ALA A 33 -4.42 -12.18 0.02
C ALA A 33 -5.64 -11.59 0.73
N ARG A 34 -6.82 -11.65 0.11
CA ARG A 34 -8.03 -10.96 0.63
C ARG A 34 -8.39 -11.38 2.05
N ASP A 35 -8.19 -12.65 2.41
CA ASP A 35 -8.42 -13.19 3.76
C ASP A 35 -7.42 -12.69 4.81
N LYS A 36 -6.34 -12.02 4.37
CA LYS A 36 -5.34 -11.35 5.21
C LYS A 36 -5.53 -9.83 5.29
N VAL A 37 -6.56 -9.30 4.62
CA VAL A 37 -6.88 -7.87 4.63
C VAL A 37 -8.04 -7.61 5.59
N SER A 38 -7.77 -6.84 6.64
CA SER A 38 -8.76 -6.41 7.62
C SER A 38 -9.19 -4.98 7.34
N LEU A 39 -10.44 -4.78 6.90
CA LEU A 39 -11.05 -3.45 6.86
C LEU A 39 -11.50 -3.09 8.27
N VAL A 40 -10.97 -1.99 8.82
CA VAL A 40 -11.23 -1.56 10.19
C VAL A 40 -11.73 -0.12 10.25
N SER A 41 -12.71 0.12 11.11
CA SER A 41 -13.22 1.47 11.44
C SER A 41 -13.29 1.70 12.95
N GLN A 42 -12.80 0.75 13.74
CA GLN A 42 -12.71 0.79 15.19
C GLN A 42 -11.39 0.14 15.59
N LEU A 43 -10.84 0.54 16.75
CA LEU A 43 -9.58 -0.03 17.23
C LEU A 43 -9.80 -1.49 17.67
N THR A 44 -9.07 -2.41 17.05
CA THR A 44 -9.15 -3.85 17.31
C THR A 44 -7.96 -4.32 18.14
N GLU A 45 -8.14 -5.42 18.89
CA GLU A 45 -7.05 -6.06 19.63
C GLU A 45 -5.94 -6.56 18.69
N GLU A 46 -6.31 -7.03 17.49
CA GLU A 46 -5.35 -7.47 16.48
C GLU A 46 -4.47 -6.31 16.00
N LEU A 47 -5.04 -5.12 15.79
CA LEU A 47 -4.28 -3.94 15.41
C LEU A 47 -3.37 -3.45 16.56
N ARG A 48 -3.88 -3.46 17.80
CA ARG A 48 -3.07 -3.14 18.99
C ARG A 48 -1.89 -4.11 19.15
N ALA A 49 -2.16 -5.41 19.04
CA ALA A 49 -1.14 -6.46 19.16
C ALA A 49 -0.08 -6.37 18.06
N ALA A 50 -0.52 -6.19 16.80
CA ALA A 50 0.39 -6.02 15.66
C ALA A 50 1.33 -4.83 15.88
N ARG A 51 0.78 -3.69 16.33
CA ARG A 51 1.60 -2.51 16.65
C ARG A 51 2.56 -2.75 17.82
N ALA A 52 2.12 -3.42 18.88
CA ALA A 52 2.94 -3.64 20.08
C ALA A 52 4.19 -4.49 19.79
N GLN A 53 4.10 -5.40 18.82
CA GLN A 53 5.18 -6.32 18.46
C GLN A 53 6.04 -5.82 17.28
N ALA A 54 5.59 -4.79 16.57
CA ALA A 54 6.25 -4.31 15.36
C ALA A 54 7.54 -3.54 15.65
N ASP A 55 8.56 -3.82 14.84
CA ASP A 55 9.80 -3.06 14.74
C ASP A 55 9.75 -2.03 13.61
N VAL A 56 8.85 -2.23 12.64
CA VAL A 56 8.61 -1.31 11.52
C VAL A 56 7.16 -1.45 11.04
N VAL A 57 6.62 -0.37 10.49
CA VAL A 57 5.33 -0.36 9.80
C VAL A 57 5.50 0.21 8.39
N ALA A 58 4.95 -0.45 7.39
CA ALA A 58 4.73 0.15 6.09
C ALA A 58 3.36 0.82 6.06
N PHE A 59 3.30 1.99 5.44
CA PHE A 59 2.05 2.72 5.30
C PHE A 59 1.90 3.29 3.90
N ASP A 60 0.65 3.37 3.48
CA ASP A 60 0.21 4.07 2.27
C ASP A 60 -1.20 4.65 2.52
N VAL A 61 -1.68 5.55 1.65
CA VAL A 61 -3.01 6.16 1.77
C VAL A 61 -3.68 6.31 0.41
N GLU A 62 -5.01 6.26 0.41
CA GLU A 62 -5.79 6.47 -0.82
C GLU A 62 -6.79 7.61 -0.63
N TRP A 63 -7.00 8.42 -1.67
CA TRP A 63 -7.90 9.58 -1.65
C TRP A 63 -8.70 9.71 -2.95
N PRO A 64 -9.88 10.36 -2.92
CA PRO A 64 -10.64 10.67 -4.13
C PRO A 64 -9.83 11.51 -5.13
N PRO A 65 -10.07 11.39 -6.45
CA PRO A 65 -9.34 12.15 -7.46
C PRO A 65 -9.43 13.66 -7.21
N ASP A 66 -8.27 14.33 -7.21
CA ASP A 66 -8.20 15.78 -7.08
C ASP A 66 -8.86 16.48 -8.27
N ARG A 67 -9.40 17.67 -8.02
CA ARG A 67 -9.95 18.54 -9.05
C ARG A 67 -9.03 19.72 -9.28
N THR A 68 -8.70 20.00 -10.54
CA THR A 68 -7.85 21.14 -10.91
C THR A 68 -8.40 22.44 -10.34
N GLY A 69 -7.57 23.19 -9.61
CA GLY A 69 -7.94 24.47 -9.01
C GLY A 69 -8.68 24.38 -7.67
N ALA A 70 -8.91 23.19 -7.14
CA ALA A 70 -9.46 22.97 -5.80
C ALA A 70 -8.36 22.60 -4.79
N ALA A 71 -8.67 22.69 -3.50
CA ALA A 71 -7.83 22.12 -2.45
C ALA A 71 -7.72 20.59 -2.65
N PRO A 72 -6.56 19.98 -2.36
CA PRO A 72 -6.40 18.53 -2.46
C PRO A 72 -7.39 17.79 -1.56
N ASN A 73 -7.92 16.65 -2.03
CA ASN A 73 -8.78 15.81 -1.21
C ASN A 73 -8.00 15.20 -0.03
N LYS A 74 -8.67 15.01 1.09
CA LYS A 74 -8.13 14.27 2.23
C LYS A 74 -8.07 12.77 1.93
N ALA A 75 -7.24 12.05 2.67
CA ALA A 75 -7.22 10.60 2.66
C ALA A 75 -8.62 10.03 3.02
N ALA A 76 -9.04 9.02 2.27
CA ALA A 76 -10.24 8.23 2.53
C ALA A 76 -9.91 6.84 3.09
N LEU A 77 -8.68 6.36 2.88
CA LEU A 77 -8.14 5.13 3.45
C LEU A 77 -6.70 5.32 3.91
N LEU A 78 -6.32 4.55 4.91
CA LEU A 78 -4.94 4.36 5.37
C LEU A 78 -4.66 2.85 5.40
N GLN A 79 -3.53 2.41 4.87
CA GLN A 79 -3.10 1.02 4.97
C GLN A 79 -1.91 0.89 5.90
N LEU A 80 -1.91 -0.12 6.77
CA LEU A 80 -0.83 -0.43 7.70
C LEU A 80 -0.43 -1.90 7.59
N ALA A 81 0.83 -2.15 7.27
CA ALA A 81 1.41 -3.49 7.28
C ALA A 81 2.61 -3.51 8.25
N PHE A 82 2.55 -4.36 9.27
CA PHE A 82 3.55 -4.40 10.34
C PHE A 82 4.60 -5.50 10.11
N ARG A 83 5.82 -5.29 10.62
CA ARG A 83 6.84 -6.32 10.72
C ARG A 83 7.58 -6.21 12.07
N PRO A 84 7.78 -7.33 12.80
CA PRO A 84 7.17 -8.63 12.55
C PRO A 84 5.63 -8.58 12.66
N SER A 85 4.97 -9.58 12.05
CA SER A 85 3.52 -9.77 12.14
C SER A 85 3.24 -11.22 12.52
N GLU A 86 2.34 -11.45 13.48
CA GLU A 86 1.88 -12.80 13.84
C GLU A 86 1.24 -13.53 12.66
N VAL A 87 0.56 -12.77 11.79
CA VAL A 87 -0.06 -13.26 10.57
C VAL A 87 0.75 -12.74 9.37
N PRO A 88 1.55 -13.60 8.70
CA PRO A 88 2.29 -13.20 7.51
C PRO A 88 1.36 -12.62 6.44
N GLY A 89 1.72 -11.47 5.89
CA GLY A 89 0.94 -10.78 4.87
C GLY A 89 -0.31 -10.07 5.36
N ALA A 90 -0.53 -9.98 6.68
CA ALA A 90 -1.65 -9.22 7.22
C ALA A 90 -1.49 -7.72 6.99
N VAL A 91 -2.58 -7.10 6.55
CA VAL A 91 -2.66 -5.65 6.32
C VAL A 91 -3.97 -5.12 6.88
N PHE A 92 -3.88 -4.03 7.62
CA PHE A 92 -5.04 -3.30 8.11
C PHE A 92 -5.35 -2.16 7.14
N VAL A 93 -6.55 -2.14 6.59
CA VAL A 93 -7.08 -1.04 5.78
C VAL A 93 -8.04 -0.28 6.67
N ILE A 94 -7.63 0.90 7.12
CA ILE A 94 -8.38 1.78 8.00
C ILE A 94 -9.31 2.67 7.15
N ASP A 95 -10.60 2.64 7.46
CA ASP A 95 -11.58 3.57 6.92
C ASP A 95 -11.52 4.91 7.66
N VAL A 96 -10.70 5.83 7.13
CA VAL A 96 -10.47 7.17 7.73
C VAL A 96 -11.74 8.03 7.73
N GLN A 97 -12.74 7.71 6.90
CA GLN A 97 -13.99 8.47 6.87
C GLN A 97 -14.98 8.04 7.97
N ALA A 98 -14.77 6.86 8.55
CA ALA A 98 -15.70 6.23 9.48
C ALA A 98 -15.04 5.77 10.79
N TRP A 99 -13.76 6.09 11.01
CA TRP A 99 -13.07 5.73 12.24
C TRP A 99 -13.71 6.40 13.46
N ASP A 100 -13.60 5.74 14.61
CA ASP A 100 -13.93 6.35 15.89
C ASP A 100 -12.75 7.15 16.45
N GLU A 101 -13.01 7.89 17.53
CA GLU A 101 -12.03 8.74 18.21
C GLU A 101 -10.82 7.92 18.71
N GLU A 102 -11.07 6.69 19.18
CA GLU A 102 -10.01 5.81 19.69
C GLU A 102 -9.06 5.34 18.59
N LEU A 103 -9.58 4.91 17.44
CA LEU A 103 -8.76 4.52 16.30
C LEU A 103 -8.02 5.72 15.69
N GLU A 104 -8.64 6.91 15.68
CA GLU A 104 -7.99 8.13 15.23
C GLU A 104 -6.80 8.50 16.14
N GLU A 105 -7.01 8.50 17.46
CA GLU A 105 -5.96 8.80 18.45
C GLU A 105 -4.81 7.79 18.36
N PHE A 106 -5.12 6.49 18.33
CA PHE A 106 -4.13 5.43 18.14
C PHE A 106 -3.30 5.65 16.86
N THR A 107 -3.97 5.98 15.75
CA THR A 107 -3.29 6.25 14.47
C THR A 107 -2.38 7.47 14.56
N ARG A 108 -2.85 8.53 15.21
CA ARG A 108 -2.08 9.77 15.41
C ARG A 108 -0.82 9.50 16.24
N GLU A 109 -0.93 8.74 17.32
CA GLU A 109 0.20 8.34 18.15
C GLU A 109 1.18 7.44 17.40
N LEU A 110 0.67 6.47 16.64
CA LEU A 110 1.47 5.59 15.78
C LEU A 110 2.35 6.41 14.83
N LEU A 111 1.73 7.31 14.05
CA LEU A 111 2.44 8.12 13.05
C LEU A 111 3.43 9.09 13.69
N ALA A 112 3.12 9.61 14.89
CA ALA A 112 4.03 10.49 15.65
C ALA A 112 5.15 9.77 16.41
N SER A 113 5.06 8.44 16.57
CA SER A 113 6.04 7.64 17.34
C SER A 113 7.41 7.51 16.65
N ASN A 114 8.40 6.92 17.35
CA ASN A 114 9.71 6.62 16.79
C ASN A 114 9.78 5.32 15.99
N LEU A 115 8.69 4.55 15.91
CA LEU A 115 8.63 3.37 15.04
C LEU A 115 8.94 3.82 13.60
N PRO A 116 9.86 3.17 12.87
CA PRO A 116 10.10 3.47 11.46
C PRO A 116 8.85 3.26 10.62
N LYS A 117 8.55 4.23 9.74
CA LYS A 117 7.45 4.14 8.74
C LYS A 117 8.08 4.00 7.36
N LEU A 118 7.88 2.87 6.70
CA LEU A 118 8.22 2.73 5.29
C LEU A 118 7.14 3.41 4.46
N VAL A 119 7.56 4.33 3.59
CA VAL A 119 6.68 5.16 2.76
C VAL A 119 7.16 5.11 1.31
N PHE A 120 6.33 5.54 0.36
CA PHE A 120 6.73 5.58 -1.04
C PHE A 120 6.44 6.94 -1.68
N GLY A 121 7.43 7.81 -1.63
CA GLY A 121 7.33 9.18 -2.09
C GLY A 121 6.71 10.13 -1.06
N PRO A 122 6.61 11.42 -1.41
CA PRO A 122 6.09 12.44 -0.50
C PRO A 122 4.56 12.61 -0.60
N GLY A 123 3.92 13.01 0.50
CA GLY A 123 2.57 13.60 0.50
C GLY A 123 1.51 12.85 1.30
N ASP A 124 1.72 11.58 1.63
CA ASP A 124 0.70 10.75 2.30
C ASP A 124 0.30 11.31 3.67
N ALA A 125 1.27 11.78 4.45
CA ALA A 125 1.04 12.40 5.75
C ALA A 125 0.23 13.71 5.65
N GLU A 126 0.45 14.48 4.56
CA GLU A 126 -0.29 15.71 4.31
C GLU A 126 -1.76 15.43 4.00
N ARG A 127 -2.04 14.33 3.27
CA ARG A 127 -3.41 13.86 2.99
C ARG A 127 -4.15 13.44 4.25
N LEU A 128 -3.46 12.82 5.20
CA LEU A 128 -4.01 12.46 6.51
C LEU A 128 -4.11 13.64 7.48
N GLN A 129 -3.42 14.76 7.20
CA GLN A 129 -3.30 15.89 8.12
C GLN A 129 -2.74 15.48 9.49
N MET A 130 -1.84 14.50 9.48
CA MET A 130 -1.20 13.95 10.67
C MET A 130 0.32 14.14 10.59
N ARG A 131 0.95 14.28 11.76
CA ARG A 131 2.40 14.38 11.84
C ARG A 131 3.01 12.99 11.64
N LEU A 132 3.90 12.89 10.67
CA LEU A 132 4.70 11.69 10.42
C LEU A 132 6.12 11.87 10.96
N CYS A 133 6.50 11.05 11.94
CA CYS A 133 7.86 10.97 12.48
C CYS A 133 8.56 9.69 11.97
N SER A 134 9.90 9.71 11.90
CA SER A 134 10.71 8.53 11.55
C SER A 134 10.31 7.83 10.25
N SER A 135 10.05 8.60 9.19
CA SER A 135 9.75 8.05 7.85
C SER A 135 11.03 7.65 7.11
N VAL A 136 10.97 6.50 6.44
CA VAL A 136 11.97 6.01 5.49
C VAL A 136 11.29 5.97 4.13
N ASP A 137 11.66 6.91 3.25
CA ASP A 137 11.18 6.94 1.88
C ASP A 137 11.95 5.92 1.05
N LEU A 138 11.21 4.93 0.54
CA LEU A 138 11.76 3.86 -0.28
C LEU A 138 11.77 4.22 -1.77
N GLN A 139 11.28 5.38 -2.18
CA GLN A 139 11.26 5.78 -3.58
C GLN A 139 12.69 6.09 -4.08
N GLU A 140 13.16 5.28 -5.03
CA GLU A 140 14.47 5.42 -5.66
C GLU A 140 14.35 6.09 -7.03
N GLY A 141 15.05 7.22 -7.20
CA GLY A 141 15.22 7.84 -8.52
C GLY A 141 13.92 8.22 -9.23
N GLY A 142 12.85 8.51 -8.47
CA GLY A 142 11.53 8.86 -9.00
C GLY A 142 10.80 7.69 -9.70
N LEU A 143 11.24 6.45 -9.49
CA LEU A 143 10.55 5.28 -10.02
C LEU A 143 9.21 5.10 -9.31
N SER A 144 8.25 4.51 -10.02
CA SER A 144 6.98 4.11 -9.41
C SER A 144 7.15 2.84 -8.58
N LEU A 145 6.28 2.66 -7.58
CA LEU A 145 6.26 1.47 -6.73
C LEU A 145 6.25 0.18 -7.55
N ALA A 146 5.39 0.09 -8.58
CA ALA A 146 5.33 -1.08 -9.46
C ALA A 146 6.64 -1.34 -10.21
N THR A 147 7.38 -0.29 -10.57
CA THR A 147 8.66 -0.44 -11.27
C THR A 147 9.75 -0.95 -10.33
N GLN A 148 9.82 -0.42 -9.11
CA GLN A 148 10.76 -0.90 -8.08
C GLN A 148 10.43 -2.30 -7.60
N ALA A 149 9.16 -2.58 -7.32
CA ALA A 149 8.67 -3.91 -6.97
C ALA A 149 9.04 -4.93 -8.05
N ARG A 150 8.88 -4.59 -9.34
CA ARG A 150 9.30 -5.46 -10.44
C ARG A 150 10.80 -5.74 -10.44
N LYS A 151 11.65 -4.76 -10.14
CA LYS A 151 13.11 -4.97 -9.99
C LYS A 151 13.44 -5.92 -8.83
N ALA A 152 12.63 -5.90 -7.76
CA ALA A 152 12.71 -6.84 -6.65
C ALA A 152 12.05 -8.21 -6.96
N GLY A 153 11.59 -8.45 -8.19
CA GLY A 153 10.95 -9.69 -8.61
C GLY A 153 9.48 -9.81 -8.19
N LEU A 154 8.84 -8.73 -7.78
CA LEU A 154 7.42 -8.68 -7.38
C LEU A 154 6.58 -8.13 -8.54
N LEU A 155 5.69 -8.97 -9.07
CA LEU A 155 4.86 -8.65 -10.23
C LEU A 155 3.49 -8.17 -9.76
N MET A 156 3.39 -6.87 -9.51
CA MET A 156 2.17 -6.20 -9.05
C MET A 156 1.29 -5.75 -10.21
N GLN A 157 -0.03 -5.95 -10.08
CA GLN A 157 -1.00 -5.37 -10.99
C GLN A 157 -1.45 -3.99 -10.49
N LYS A 158 -1.31 -2.98 -11.34
CA LYS A 158 -1.76 -1.61 -11.06
C LYS A 158 -2.78 -1.15 -12.11
N PRO A 159 -4.02 -1.66 -12.09
CA PRO A 159 -5.03 -1.22 -13.05
C PRO A 159 -5.34 0.27 -12.86
N LYS A 160 -5.34 1.04 -13.96
CA LYS A 160 -5.58 2.50 -13.91
C LYS A 160 -6.93 2.88 -13.29
N GLN A 161 -7.92 2.00 -13.42
CA GLN A 161 -9.25 2.20 -12.85
C GLN A 161 -9.25 2.22 -11.32
N LEU A 162 -8.34 1.47 -10.67
CA LEU A 162 -8.18 1.51 -9.21
C LEU A 162 -7.29 2.67 -8.78
N GLN A 163 -6.20 2.94 -9.51
CA GLN A 163 -5.33 4.11 -9.25
C GLN A 163 -6.08 5.45 -9.26
N ALA A 164 -7.12 5.57 -10.09
CA ALA A 164 -7.92 6.79 -10.22
C ALA A 164 -9.36 6.60 -9.69
N ALA A 165 -9.59 5.60 -8.84
CA ALA A 165 -10.90 5.36 -8.27
C ALA A 165 -11.29 6.48 -7.30
N ASP A 166 -12.60 6.73 -7.16
CA ASP A 166 -13.11 7.51 -6.05
C ASP A 166 -13.10 6.66 -4.78
N TRP A 167 -11.98 6.75 -4.05
CA TRP A 167 -11.74 6.01 -2.80
C TRP A 167 -12.62 6.45 -1.63
N SER A 168 -13.43 7.51 -1.78
CA SER A 168 -14.44 7.87 -0.78
C SER A 168 -15.70 7.02 -0.86
N GLN A 169 -15.96 6.39 -2.01
CA GLN A 169 -17.18 5.62 -2.23
C GLN A 169 -17.24 4.40 -1.30
N ARG A 170 -18.44 4.13 -0.78
CA ARG A 170 -18.73 2.99 0.09
C ARG A 170 -19.94 2.21 -0.44
N PRO A 171 -20.00 0.88 -0.25
CA PRO A 171 -18.95 0.02 0.31
C PRO A 171 -17.75 -0.12 -0.63
N LEU A 172 -16.56 -0.41 -0.07
CA LEU A 172 -15.37 -0.74 -0.87
C LEU A 172 -15.52 -2.13 -1.46
N ARG A 173 -15.05 -2.29 -2.71
CA ARG A 173 -15.00 -3.60 -3.38
C ARG A 173 -13.78 -4.39 -2.90
N ASP A 174 -13.85 -5.73 -2.97
CA ASP A 174 -12.71 -6.57 -2.59
C ASP A 174 -11.43 -6.26 -3.39
N GLU A 175 -11.57 -5.93 -4.68
CA GLU A 175 -10.44 -5.50 -5.51
C GLU A 175 -9.79 -4.19 -5.03
N GLN A 176 -10.57 -3.26 -4.45
CA GLN A 176 -10.06 -2.01 -3.88
C GLN A 176 -9.28 -2.30 -2.61
N LEU A 177 -9.82 -3.17 -1.74
CA LEU A 177 -9.15 -3.59 -0.51
C LEU A 177 -7.83 -4.31 -0.80
N VAL A 178 -7.84 -5.25 -1.75
CA VAL A 178 -6.63 -5.97 -2.16
C VAL A 178 -5.62 -5.03 -2.79
N TYR A 179 -6.04 -4.12 -3.66
CA TYR A 179 -5.15 -3.13 -4.28
C TYR A 179 -4.46 -2.28 -3.22
N ALA A 180 -5.23 -1.63 -2.35
CA ALA A 180 -4.73 -0.76 -1.30
C ALA A 180 -3.79 -1.52 -0.35
N ALA A 181 -4.19 -2.71 0.08
CA ALA A 181 -3.36 -3.53 0.95
C ALA A 181 -2.05 -4.01 0.29
N THR A 182 -2.09 -4.28 -1.01
CA THR A 182 -0.90 -4.70 -1.77
C THR A 182 0.16 -3.61 -1.78
N ASP A 183 -0.23 -2.34 -1.79
CA ASP A 183 0.72 -1.23 -1.86
C ASP A 183 1.55 -1.10 -0.61
N ALA A 184 0.91 -1.04 0.57
CA ALA A 184 1.63 -1.07 1.85
C ALA A 184 2.43 -2.37 2.04
N LEU A 185 1.87 -3.53 1.66
CA LEU A 185 2.57 -4.81 1.80
C LEU A 185 3.84 -4.88 0.93
N ALA A 186 3.82 -4.27 -0.27
CA ALA A 186 4.97 -4.25 -1.15
C ALA A 186 6.16 -3.49 -0.54
N LEU A 187 5.90 -2.43 0.24
CA LEU A 187 6.96 -1.65 0.89
C LEU A 187 7.76 -2.47 1.89
N LEU A 188 7.12 -3.43 2.57
CA LEU A 188 7.84 -4.36 3.43
C LEU A 188 8.82 -5.22 2.63
N GLU A 189 8.51 -5.57 1.38
CA GLU A 189 9.33 -6.48 0.57
C GLU A 189 10.44 -5.77 -0.22
N LEU A 190 10.40 -4.44 -0.30
CA LEU A 190 11.47 -3.67 -0.94
C LEU A 190 12.72 -3.64 -0.04
N PRO A 191 13.92 -3.65 -0.63
CA PRO A 191 15.14 -3.37 0.12
C PRO A 191 15.09 -1.93 0.64
N GLY A 192 15.44 -1.75 1.91
CA GLY A 192 15.63 -0.43 2.54
C GLY A 192 17.09 0.01 2.57
#